data_AF-A0A9J6FP11-F1
#
_entry.id   AF-A0A9J6FP11-F1
#
_cell.length_a   1.000
_cell.length_b   1.000
_cell.length_c   1.000
_cell.angle_alpha   90.00
_cell.angle_beta   90.00
_cell.angle_gamma   90.00
#
_symmetry.space_group_name_H-M   'P 1'
#
loop_
_entity.id
_entity.type
_entity.pdbx_description
1 polymer ?
#
loop_
_entity_poly.entity_id
_entity_poly.type
_entity_poly.pdbx_seq_one_letter_code
_entity_poly.pdbx_strand_id
1 'polypeptide(L)'
;MVNSLYDVNVFLEDGANALQADVTFSPNGRAQHTYHGPPCDCYRSCTRDSTIKDYLNKLRRETSKGFDFGGWEPLTKIGEAFAELNITEGRWLGSGTSNCLPYGGALYERLQAIVDCREGTIPGCNFVDKGYAYNLDTQSVIGREIRLGVDAVITNYPSTALEVLKAGDIGRLVRLARVGDSPWKRIVD
;
A
#
# COMPACT_ATOMS: atom_id res chain seq x y z
N MET A 1 -6.90 -2.32 -7.10
CA MET A 1 -6.92 -0.90 -7.54
C MET A 1 -8.36 -0.40 -7.64
N VAL A 2 -8.58 0.86 -7.27
CA VAL A 2 -9.87 1.53 -7.07
C VAL A 2 -9.86 2.79 -7.92
N ASN A 3 -10.24 2.66 -9.19
CA ASN A 3 -10.06 3.72 -10.18
C ASN A 3 -11.36 4.43 -10.56
N SER A 4 -12.51 3.97 -10.07
CA SER A 4 -13.81 4.60 -10.31
C SER A 4 -14.50 5.02 -9.02
N LEU A 5 -15.37 6.03 -9.10
CA LEU A 5 -16.21 6.46 -7.98
C LEU A 5 -17.13 5.34 -7.46
N TYR A 6 -17.52 4.40 -8.33
CA TYR A 6 -18.26 3.21 -7.94
C TYR A 6 -17.41 2.31 -7.04
N ASP A 7 -16.17 2.00 -7.46
CA ASP A 7 -15.26 1.15 -6.69
C ASP A 7 -14.92 1.76 -5.33
N VAL A 8 -14.83 3.10 -5.23
CA VAL A 8 -14.62 3.78 -3.94
C VAL A 8 -15.65 3.33 -2.91
N ASN A 9 -16.94 3.37 -3.25
CA ASN A 9 -17.97 2.96 -2.30
C ASN A 9 -17.90 1.44 -2.03
N VAL A 10 -17.75 0.62 -3.08
CA VAL A 10 -17.68 -0.84 -2.94
C VAL A 10 -16.56 -1.29 -2.01
N PHE A 11 -15.34 -0.75 -2.17
CA PHE A 11 -14.19 -1.16 -1.36
C PHE A 11 -14.28 -0.67 0.09
N LEU A 12 -14.83 0.54 0.31
CA LEU A 12 -15.07 1.04 1.66
C LEU A 12 -16.17 0.23 2.39
N GLU A 13 -17.24 -0.14 1.68
CA GLU A 13 -18.32 -1.00 2.21
C GLU A 13 -17.83 -2.42 2.49
N ASP A 14 -16.91 -2.96 1.68
CA ASP A 14 -16.26 -4.26 1.93
C ASP A 14 -15.24 -4.22 3.08
N GLY A 15 -14.95 -3.02 3.60
CA GLY A 15 -14.20 -2.82 4.84
C GLY A 15 -12.78 -2.30 4.70
N ALA A 16 -12.40 -1.79 3.52
CA ALA A 16 -11.13 -1.09 3.36
C ALA A 16 -11.12 0.23 4.15
N ASN A 17 -9.98 0.55 4.76
CA ASN A 17 -9.73 1.86 5.38
C ASN A 17 -8.73 2.73 4.58
N ALA A 18 -8.25 2.22 3.45
CA ALA A 18 -7.39 2.91 2.49
C ALA A 18 -7.68 2.40 1.07
N LEU A 19 -7.46 3.25 0.06
CA LEU A 19 -7.72 2.94 -1.35
C LEU A 19 -6.47 3.25 -2.19
N GLN A 20 -6.14 2.35 -3.12
CA GLN A 20 -5.08 2.56 -4.12
C GLN A 20 -5.74 2.89 -5.46
N ALA A 21 -5.36 4.02 -6.07
CA ALA A 21 -5.82 4.43 -7.40
C ALA A 21 -4.62 4.74 -8.31
N ASP A 22 -4.70 4.35 -9.57
CA ASP A 22 -3.68 4.57 -10.58
C ASP A 22 -3.94 5.90 -11.27
N VAL A 23 -2.95 6.80 -11.31
CA VAL A 23 -3.12 8.10 -11.96
C VAL A 23 -2.43 8.11 -13.31
N THR A 24 -3.18 8.38 -14.38
CA THR A 24 -2.61 8.58 -15.70
C THR A 24 -2.19 10.03 -15.92
N PHE A 25 -1.10 10.20 -16.66
CA PHE A 25 -0.54 11.50 -17.00
C PHE A 25 -0.48 11.66 -18.52
N SER A 26 -0.81 12.86 -18.98
CA SER A 26 -0.51 13.26 -20.35
C SER A 26 1.01 13.47 -20.55
N PRO A 27 1.49 13.54 -21.80
CA PRO A 27 2.93 13.69 -22.09
C PRO A 27 3.60 14.93 -21.46
N ASN A 28 2.83 15.95 -21.07
CA ASN A 28 3.35 17.15 -20.40
C ASN A 28 3.29 17.05 -18.85
N GLY A 29 2.98 15.87 -18.30
CA GLY A 29 2.93 15.65 -16.86
C GLY A 29 1.64 16.10 -16.18
N ARG A 30 0.59 16.49 -16.92
CA ARG A 30 -0.71 16.79 -16.32
C ARG A 30 -1.49 15.50 -16.05
N ALA A 31 -1.89 15.30 -14.79
CA ALA A 31 -2.77 14.21 -14.37
C ALA A 31 -4.14 14.29 -15.07
N GLN A 32 -4.65 13.15 -15.53
CA GLN A 32 -5.87 13.09 -16.35
C GLN A 32 -6.98 12.26 -15.70
N HIS A 33 -6.75 10.97 -15.49
CA HIS A 33 -7.75 10.03 -14.98
C HIS A 33 -7.16 9.18 -13.85
N THR A 34 -8.04 8.67 -13.00
CA THR A 34 -7.74 7.45 -12.26
C THR A 34 -8.04 6.26 -13.17
N TYR A 35 -7.01 5.58 -13.68
CA TYR A 35 -7.13 4.52 -14.68
C TYR A 35 -5.87 3.64 -14.72
N HIS A 36 -6.06 2.31 -14.77
CA HIS A 36 -4.97 1.35 -14.91
C HIS A 36 -4.73 0.97 -16.38
N GLY A 37 -5.77 0.42 -17.03
CA GLY A 37 -5.68 -0.20 -18.35
C GLY A 37 -5.17 -1.65 -18.31
N PRO A 38 -5.32 -2.42 -19.40
CA PRO A 38 -4.77 -3.78 -19.47
C PRO A 38 -3.25 -3.79 -19.69
N PRO A 39 -2.51 -4.81 -19.19
CA PRO A 39 -2.96 -5.86 -18.28
C PRO A 39 -3.09 -5.36 -16.83
N CYS A 40 -3.99 -5.96 -16.03
CA CYS A 40 -4.08 -5.72 -14.58
C CYS A 40 -4.23 -7.05 -13.82
N ASP A 41 -4.39 -6.97 -12.50
CA ASP A 41 -4.64 -8.12 -11.63
C ASP A 41 -5.73 -9.06 -12.15
N CYS A 42 -5.54 -10.35 -11.90
CA CYS A 42 -6.36 -11.42 -12.40
C CYS A 42 -7.80 -11.25 -11.90
N TYR A 43 -8.75 -11.48 -12.82
CA TYR A 43 -10.20 -11.40 -12.57
C TYR A 43 -10.72 -10.00 -12.20
N ARG A 44 -9.92 -8.94 -12.42
CA ARG A 44 -10.34 -7.55 -12.24
C ARG A 44 -10.73 -6.91 -13.58
N SER A 45 -11.68 -5.98 -13.52
CA SER A 45 -11.91 -5.05 -14.63
C SER A 45 -10.82 -3.98 -14.61
N CYS A 46 -9.98 -3.95 -15.64
CA CYS A 46 -8.85 -3.02 -15.76
C CYS A 46 -9.24 -1.66 -16.33
N THR A 47 -10.47 -1.51 -16.82
CA THR A 47 -10.89 -0.38 -17.65
C THR A 47 -11.82 0.61 -16.94
N ARG A 48 -12.13 0.37 -15.66
CA ARG A 48 -12.90 1.32 -14.85
C ARG A 48 -12.05 2.57 -14.61
N ASP A 49 -12.67 3.74 -14.77
CA ASP A 49 -11.99 5.01 -14.63
C ASP A 49 -12.86 6.12 -14.01
N SER A 50 -12.23 7.25 -13.71
CA SER A 50 -12.86 8.52 -13.38
C SER A 50 -11.91 9.66 -13.72
N THR A 51 -12.43 10.86 -13.97
CA THR A 51 -11.55 12.03 -14.12
C THR A 51 -10.82 12.27 -12.80
N ILE A 52 -9.55 12.70 -12.86
CA ILE A 52 -8.77 12.97 -11.63
C ILE A 52 -9.46 14.03 -10.76
N LYS A 53 -10.14 15.00 -11.38
CA LYS A 53 -10.88 16.05 -10.69
C LYS A 53 -12.04 15.47 -9.87
N ASP A 54 -12.86 14.61 -10.48
CA ASP A 54 -14.02 14.05 -9.81
C ASP A 54 -13.61 13.09 -8.69
N TYR A 55 -12.56 12.29 -8.94
CA TYR A 55 -12.00 11.37 -7.96
C TYR A 55 -11.47 12.11 -6.72
N LEU A 56 -10.65 13.14 -6.92
CA LEU A 56 -10.13 13.95 -5.80
C LEU A 56 -11.23 14.75 -5.10
N ASN A 57 -12.26 15.21 -5.81
CA ASN A 57 -13.41 15.87 -5.18
C ASN A 57 -14.19 14.91 -4.27
N LYS A 58 -14.36 13.65 -4.68
CA LYS A 58 -14.99 12.61 -3.85
C LYS A 58 -14.19 12.32 -2.58
N LEU A 59 -12.86 12.31 -2.66
CA LEU A 59 -11.97 11.96 -1.54
C LEU A 59 -11.42 13.17 -0.76
N ARG A 60 -11.83 14.39 -1.09
CA ARG A 60 -11.19 15.64 -0.62
C ARG A 60 -11.01 15.75 0.90
N ARG A 61 -11.90 15.14 1.70
CA ARG A 61 -11.85 15.18 3.16
C ARG A 61 -10.95 14.09 3.79
N GLU A 62 -10.53 13.12 2.98
CA GLU A 62 -9.84 11.90 3.41
C GLU A 62 -8.39 11.81 2.88
N THR A 63 -7.88 12.86 2.22
CA THR A 63 -6.52 12.84 1.63
C THR A 63 -5.49 13.50 2.54
N SER A 64 -4.53 12.72 3.03
CA SER A 64 -3.27 13.18 3.63
C SER A 64 -2.10 12.86 2.69
N LYS A 65 -0.96 13.56 2.84
CA LYS A 65 0.19 13.42 1.93
C LYS A 65 1.31 12.58 2.55
N GLY A 66 1.74 11.57 1.81
CA GLY A 66 2.93 10.77 2.07
C GLY A 66 3.63 10.44 0.75
N PHE A 67 4.77 9.77 0.84
CA PHE A 67 5.64 9.49 -0.30
C PHE A 67 6.05 8.03 -0.31
N ASP A 68 6.05 7.46 -1.50
CA ASP A 68 6.60 6.15 -1.80
C ASP A 68 7.36 6.27 -3.13
N PHE A 69 8.64 5.90 -3.10
CA PHE A 69 9.41 5.70 -4.32
C PHE A 69 9.31 4.21 -4.68
N GLY A 70 8.27 3.90 -5.44
CA GLY A 70 8.02 2.57 -5.95
C GLY A 70 9.05 2.13 -6.97
N GLY A 71 9.07 0.81 -7.21
CA GLY A 71 10.05 0.15 -8.07
C GLY A 71 10.93 -0.82 -7.28
N TRP A 72 11.81 -1.53 -7.98
CA TRP A 72 12.67 -2.58 -7.42
C TRP A 72 14.07 -2.07 -7.05
N GLU A 73 14.20 -0.78 -6.78
CA GLU A 73 15.46 -0.11 -6.44
C GLU A 73 15.99 -0.59 -5.07
N PRO A 74 17.33 -0.61 -4.88
CA PRO A 74 17.93 -0.85 -3.57
C PRO A 74 17.50 0.19 -2.53
N LEU A 75 17.30 -0.24 -1.28
CA LEU A 75 16.91 0.66 -0.18
C LEU A 75 17.88 1.82 0.02
N THR A 76 19.18 1.62 -0.23
CA THR A 76 20.17 2.71 -0.15
C THR A 76 19.86 3.85 -1.11
N LYS A 77 19.54 3.54 -2.37
CA LYS A 77 19.18 4.53 -3.39
C LYS A 77 17.86 5.23 -3.07
N ILE A 78 16.91 4.50 -2.52
CA ILE A 78 15.63 5.08 -2.08
C ILE A 78 15.87 6.06 -0.93
N GLY A 79 16.71 5.68 0.04
CA GLY A 79 17.10 6.56 1.15
C GLY A 79 17.82 7.82 0.66
N GLU A 80 18.74 7.69 -0.30
CA GLU A 80 19.40 8.82 -0.97
C GLU A 80 18.39 9.75 -1.64
N ALA A 81 17.40 9.21 -2.36
CA ALA A 81 16.36 10.00 -3.02
C ALA A 81 15.49 10.77 -2.01
N PHE A 82 15.09 10.14 -0.90
CA PHE A 82 14.38 10.84 0.18
C PHE A 82 15.24 11.95 0.78
N ALA A 83 16.53 11.70 1.01
CA ALA A 83 17.45 12.69 1.57
C ALA A 83 17.67 13.87 0.62
N GLU A 84 17.89 13.61 -0.67
CA GLU A 84 18.08 14.65 -1.71
C GLU A 84 16.87 15.58 -1.82
N LEU A 85 15.66 15.02 -1.68
CA LEU A 85 14.41 15.78 -1.73
C LEU A 85 13.99 16.36 -0.37
N ASN A 86 14.82 16.20 0.66
CA ASN A 86 14.54 16.63 2.03
C ASN A 86 13.20 16.10 2.58
N ILE A 87 12.86 14.86 2.24
CA ILE A 87 11.66 14.16 2.74
C ILE A 87 12.06 13.38 3.99
N THR A 88 11.63 13.87 5.15
CA THR A 88 12.03 13.31 6.45
C THR A 88 10.88 12.60 7.18
N GLU A 89 9.67 12.66 6.66
CA GLU A 89 8.48 12.03 7.23
C GLU A 89 7.51 11.57 6.14
N GLY A 90 6.58 10.69 6.51
CA GLY A 90 5.54 10.19 5.62
C GLY A 90 6.06 9.23 4.56
N ARG A 91 7.16 8.52 4.84
CA ARG A 91 7.85 7.63 3.90
C ARG A 91 7.31 6.22 4.01
N TRP A 92 6.52 5.82 3.02
CA TRP A 92 5.99 4.47 2.88
C TRP A 92 6.84 3.70 1.88
N LEU A 93 7.01 2.39 2.10
CA LEU A 93 7.60 1.50 1.12
C LEU A 93 6.84 0.18 1.05
N GLY A 94 6.69 -0.32 -0.18
CA GLY A 94 6.00 -1.57 -0.43
C GLY A 94 6.83 -2.58 -1.20
N SER A 95 6.46 -3.85 -1.04
CA SER A 95 6.95 -4.94 -1.88
C SER A 95 5.82 -5.89 -2.24
N GLY A 96 5.91 -6.40 -3.45
CA GLY A 96 5.08 -7.49 -3.93
C GLY A 96 4.80 -7.39 -5.42
N THR A 97 3.75 -8.05 -5.89
CA THR A 97 3.50 -8.26 -7.31
C THR A 97 2.01 -8.43 -7.59
N SER A 98 1.65 -8.48 -8.88
CA SER A 98 0.29 -8.81 -9.30
C SER A 98 -0.16 -10.14 -8.72
N ASN A 99 -1.42 -10.21 -8.29
CA ASN A 99 -2.02 -11.45 -7.75
C ASN A 99 -2.04 -12.61 -8.78
N CYS A 100 -1.77 -12.32 -10.06
CA CYS A 100 -1.61 -13.32 -11.12
C CYS A 100 -0.33 -14.14 -10.99
N LEU A 101 0.68 -13.62 -10.30
CA LEU A 101 2.00 -14.22 -10.22
C LEU A 101 2.22 -14.88 -8.85
N PRO A 102 2.99 -15.97 -8.79
CA PRO A 102 3.32 -16.59 -7.52
C PRO A 102 4.10 -15.61 -6.63
N TYR A 103 3.65 -15.46 -5.38
CA TYR A 103 4.35 -14.67 -4.38
C TYR A 103 5.59 -15.43 -3.91
N GLY A 104 6.74 -15.11 -4.49
CA GLY A 104 8.01 -15.83 -4.29
C GLY A 104 8.90 -15.27 -3.16
N GLY A 105 9.97 -16.02 -2.85
CA GLY A 105 10.91 -15.69 -1.77
C GLY A 105 11.55 -14.31 -1.89
N ALA A 106 11.93 -13.88 -3.11
CA ALA A 106 12.55 -12.57 -3.31
C ALA A 106 11.63 -11.39 -2.92
N LEU A 107 10.31 -11.52 -3.11
CA LEU A 107 9.34 -10.48 -2.70
C LEU A 107 9.22 -10.41 -1.18
N TYR A 108 9.20 -11.58 -0.52
CA TYR A 108 9.20 -11.71 0.92
C TYR A 108 10.50 -11.16 1.54
N GLU A 109 11.66 -11.49 0.99
CA GLU A 109 12.97 -10.98 1.43
C GLU A 109 13.05 -9.44 1.30
N ARG A 110 12.57 -8.89 0.18
CA ARG A 110 12.50 -7.43 -0.01
C ARG A 110 11.58 -6.79 1.04
N LEU A 111 10.44 -7.43 1.34
CA LEU A 111 9.50 -6.93 2.34
C LEU A 111 10.08 -6.99 3.77
N GLN A 112 10.78 -8.07 4.11
CA GLN A 112 11.52 -8.19 5.37
C GLN A 112 12.55 -7.06 5.49
N ALA A 113 13.34 -6.79 4.44
CA ALA A 113 14.31 -5.70 4.47
C ALA A 113 13.66 -4.31 4.66
N ILE A 114 12.45 -4.10 4.13
CA ILE A 114 11.67 -2.87 4.37
C ILE A 114 11.26 -2.76 5.84
N VAL A 115 10.75 -3.84 6.43
CA VAL A 115 10.39 -3.90 7.86
C VAL A 115 11.63 -3.67 8.73
N ASP A 116 12.73 -4.35 8.44
CA ASP A 116 14.00 -4.21 9.16
C ASP A 116 14.55 -2.77 9.09
N CYS A 117 14.40 -2.10 7.93
CA CYS A 117 14.76 -0.69 7.78
C CYS A 117 13.84 0.24 8.58
N ARG A 118 12.54 -0.06 8.67
CA ARG A 118 11.59 0.71 9.50
C ARG A 118 11.97 0.61 10.98
N GLU A 119 12.24 -0.60 11.44
CA GLU A 119 12.67 -0.93 12.81
C GLU A 119 14.10 -0.46 13.13
N GLY A 120 14.87 -0.06 12.12
CA GLY A 120 16.25 0.41 12.29
C GLY A 120 17.23 -0.72 12.63
N THR A 121 16.90 -1.97 12.32
CA THR A 121 17.80 -3.12 12.55
C THR A 121 18.91 -3.22 11.51
N ILE A 122 18.72 -2.58 10.34
CA ILE A 122 19.76 -2.41 9.33
C ILE A 122 20.53 -1.11 9.59
N PRO A 123 21.85 -1.15 9.86
CA PRO A 123 22.65 0.06 10.09
C PRO A 123 22.56 1.04 8.92
N GLY A 124 22.23 2.30 9.23
CA GLY A 124 22.07 3.35 8.22
C GLY A 124 20.75 3.30 7.44
N CYS A 125 19.88 2.33 7.71
CA CYS A 125 18.54 2.27 7.15
C CYS A 125 17.51 2.50 8.25
N ASN A 126 17.03 3.74 8.35
CA ASN A 126 16.01 4.14 9.31
C ASN A 126 15.09 5.21 8.71
N PHE A 127 14.92 5.22 7.39
CA PHE A 127 14.11 6.23 6.70
C PHE A 127 12.69 5.74 6.37
N VAL A 128 12.36 4.46 6.62
CA VAL A 128 11.01 3.95 6.37
C VAL A 128 10.13 4.25 7.57
N ASP A 129 8.98 4.88 7.34
CA ASP A 129 8.00 5.16 8.39
C ASP A 129 6.89 4.11 8.43
N LYS A 130 6.53 3.53 7.26
CA LYS A 130 5.56 2.45 7.11
C LYS A 130 5.94 1.45 6.01
N GLY A 131 5.71 0.17 6.26
CA GLY A 131 5.90 -0.92 5.30
C GLY A 131 4.56 -1.53 4.86
N TYR A 132 4.38 -1.83 3.57
CA TYR A 132 3.17 -2.48 3.07
C TYR A 132 3.43 -3.61 2.07
N ALA A 133 2.49 -4.55 1.98
CA ALA A 133 2.55 -5.66 1.03
C ALA A 133 1.43 -5.57 0.00
N TYR A 134 1.69 -5.93 -1.26
CA TYR A 134 0.70 -5.83 -2.36
C TYR A 134 0.92 -6.88 -3.46
N ASN A 135 -0.05 -7.31 -4.26
CA ASN A 135 -1.48 -7.38 -3.98
C ASN A 135 -1.77 -8.78 -3.39
N LEU A 136 -2.26 -8.84 -2.15
CA LEU A 136 -2.46 -10.09 -1.41
C LEU A 136 -3.96 -10.42 -1.29
N ASP A 137 -4.37 -11.60 -1.79
CA ASP A 137 -5.80 -11.93 -1.87
C ASP A 137 -6.24 -13.15 -1.03
N THR A 138 -5.31 -13.86 -0.38
CA THR A 138 -5.62 -15.06 0.42
C THR A 138 -5.31 -14.85 1.90
N GLN A 139 -6.15 -15.42 2.77
CA GLN A 139 -5.97 -15.32 4.23
C GLN A 139 -4.58 -15.79 4.69
N SER A 140 -4.06 -16.87 4.10
CA SER A 140 -2.76 -17.44 4.44
C SER A 140 -1.61 -16.46 4.18
N VAL A 141 -1.58 -15.86 2.99
CA VAL A 141 -0.53 -14.90 2.61
C VAL A 141 -0.68 -13.61 3.39
N ILE A 142 -1.89 -13.07 3.52
CA ILE A 142 -2.17 -11.87 4.33
C ILE A 142 -1.70 -12.09 5.77
N GLY A 143 -2.07 -13.21 6.39
CA GLY A 143 -1.68 -13.52 7.76
C GLY A 143 -0.17 -13.74 7.92
N ARG A 144 0.53 -14.26 6.90
CA ARG A 144 2.00 -14.36 6.92
C ARG A 144 2.64 -12.98 6.91
N GLU A 145 2.22 -12.09 6.02
CA GLU A 145 2.83 -10.74 5.93
C GLU A 145 2.48 -9.86 7.14
N ILE A 146 1.30 -10.04 7.76
CA ILE A 146 1.00 -9.38 9.04
C ILE A 146 1.96 -9.87 10.13
N ARG A 147 2.26 -11.18 10.21
CA ARG A 147 3.22 -11.71 11.19
C ARG A 147 4.66 -11.29 10.91
N LEU A 148 5.00 -10.99 9.66
CA LEU A 148 6.27 -10.36 9.28
C LEU A 148 6.39 -8.94 9.85
N GLY A 149 5.27 -8.27 10.15
CA GLY A 149 5.24 -6.97 10.80
C GLY A 149 4.94 -5.80 9.86
N VAL A 150 4.31 -6.04 8.70
CA VAL A 150 3.87 -4.94 7.82
C VAL A 150 2.79 -4.07 8.48
N ASP A 151 2.74 -2.79 8.13
CA ASP A 151 1.72 -1.85 8.61
C ASP A 151 0.43 -1.91 7.79
N ALA A 152 0.52 -2.32 6.52
CA ALA A 152 -0.61 -2.35 5.59
C ALA A 152 -0.53 -3.48 4.57
N VAL A 153 -1.70 -3.86 4.07
CA VAL A 153 -1.86 -4.82 2.98
C VAL A 153 -2.76 -4.20 1.92
N ILE A 154 -2.30 -4.20 0.67
CA ILE A 154 -3.12 -3.90 -0.50
C ILE A 154 -3.71 -5.22 -1.00
N THR A 155 -5.02 -5.25 -1.14
CA THR A 155 -5.78 -6.46 -1.51
C THR A 155 -6.91 -6.10 -2.48
N ASN A 156 -7.28 -7.07 -3.32
CA ASN A 156 -8.50 -6.98 -4.10
C ASN A 156 -9.76 -7.33 -3.28
N TYR A 157 -9.60 -7.89 -2.08
CA TYR A 157 -10.69 -8.38 -1.22
C TYR A 157 -10.51 -7.89 0.23
N PRO A 158 -10.89 -6.64 0.54
CA PRO A 158 -10.81 -6.08 1.91
C PRO A 158 -11.45 -6.95 2.99
N SER A 159 -12.59 -7.56 2.70
CA SER A 159 -13.28 -8.49 3.59
C SER A 159 -12.39 -9.67 4.03
N THR A 160 -11.58 -10.23 3.13
CA THR A 160 -10.61 -11.29 3.45
C THR A 160 -9.58 -10.82 4.48
N ALA A 161 -9.09 -9.59 4.35
CA ALA A 161 -8.16 -9.01 5.33
C ALA A 161 -8.83 -8.81 6.71
N LEU A 162 -10.11 -8.39 6.72
CA LEU A 162 -10.88 -8.27 7.96
C LEU A 162 -11.12 -9.62 8.65
N GLU A 163 -11.34 -10.69 7.88
CA GLU A 163 -11.45 -12.05 8.45
C GLU A 163 -10.15 -12.47 9.15
N VAL A 164 -9.00 -12.17 8.55
CA VAL A 164 -7.68 -12.42 9.17
C VAL A 164 -7.52 -11.63 10.47
N LEU A 165 -7.95 -10.36 10.51
CA LEU A 165 -7.92 -9.55 11.73
C LEU A 165 -8.88 -10.04 12.83
N LYS A 166 -9.94 -10.78 12.47
CA LYS A 166 -10.86 -11.40 13.43
C LYS A 166 -10.33 -12.73 13.97
N ALA A 167 -9.33 -13.34 13.31
CA ALA A 167 -8.70 -14.57 13.79
C ALA A 167 -7.97 -14.32 15.11
N GLY A 168 -8.17 -15.19 16.10
CA GLY A 168 -7.78 -14.91 17.49
C GLY A 168 -6.26 -14.81 17.74
N ASP A 169 -5.41 -15.35 16.87
CA ASP A 169 -3.96 -15.21 16.98
C ASP A 169 -3.47 -13.87 16.41
N ILE A 170 -3.94 -13.49 15.23
CA ILE A 170 -3.55 -12.24 14.55
C ILE A 170 -4.25 -11.02 15.14
N GLY A 171 -5.55 -11.10 15.42
CA GLY A 171 -6.33 -10.01 16.01
C GLY A 171 -5.88 -9.59 17.41
N ARG A 172 -5.03 -10.40 18.07
CA ARG A 172 -4.35 -10.04 19.32
C ARG A 172 -3.07 -9.23 19.09
N LEU A 173 -2.46 -9.35 17.91
CA LEU A 173 -1.21 -8.66 17.55
C LEU A 173 -1.50 -7.28 16.97
N VAL A 174 -2.51 -7.18 16.11
CA VAL A 174 -2.77 -5.98 15.33
C VAL A 174 -4.26 -5.63 15.27
N ARG A 175 -4.56 -4.40 14.91
CA ARG A 175 -5.92 -3.92 14.65
C ARG A 175 -5.96 -3.06 13.39
N LEU A 176 -7.15 -2.90 12.81
CA LEU A 176 -7.36 -1.95 11.74
C LEU A 176 -7.06 -0.51 12.23
N ALA A 177 -6.32 0.25 11.41
CA ALA A 177 -6.02 1.65 11.68
C ALA A 177 -7.29 2.51 11.59
N ARG A 178 -7.34 3.56 12.42
CA ARG A 178 -8.43 4.53 12.55
C ARG A 178 -7.90 5.93 12.21
N VAL A 179 -8.80 6.89 12.04
CA VAL A 179 -8.44 8.30 11.72
C VAL A 179 -7.46 8.93 12.73
N GLY A 180 -7.46 8.49 13.99
CA GLY A 180 -6.51 8.97 15.00
C GLY A 180 -5.12 8.35 14.92
N ASP A 181 -4.93 7.27 14.15
CA ASP A 181 -3.63 6.65 13.96
C ASP A 181 -2.88 7.38 12.87
N SER A 182 -1.79 8.06 13.24
CA SER A 182 -0.97 8.76 12.25
C SER A 182 -0.34 7.76 11.27
N PRO A 183 -0.59 7.89 9.96
CA PRO A 183 0.06 7.04 8.95
C PRO A 183 1.55 7.36 8.80
N TRP A 184 2.08 8.38 9.48
CA TRP A 184 3.49 8.79 9.41
C TRP A 184 4.27 8.39 10.66
N LYS A 185 3.57 7.98 11.73
CA LYS A 185 4.20 7.60 12.98
C LYS A 185 4.56 6.12 12.94
N ARG A 186 5.85 5.81 13.08
CA ARG A 186 6.31 4.42 13.27
C ARG A 186 5.62 3.80 14.48
N ILE A 187 5.22 2.55 14.32
CA ILE A 187 4.83 1.72 15.46
C ILE A 187 6.16 1.26 16.04
N VAL A 188 6.45 1.69 17.26
CA VAL A 188 7.62 1.26 18.01
C VAL A 188 7.05 0.46 19.17
N ASP A 189 7.40 -0.81 19.24
CA ASP A 189 7.04 -1.70 20.36
C ASP A 189 7.76 -1.29 21.66
#